data_AF-A0A1F3B9N2-F1
#
_entry.id   AF-A0A1F3B9N2-F1
#
_cell.length_a   1.000
_cell.length_b   1.000
_cell.length_c   1.000
_cell.angle_alpha   90.00
_cell.angle_beta   90.00
_cell.angle_gamma   90.00
#
_symmetry.space_group_name_H-M   'P 1'
#
loop_
_entity.id
_entity.type
_entity.pdbx_description
1 polymer ?
#
loop_
_entity_poly.entity_id
_entity_poly.type
_entity_poly.pdbx_seq_one_letter_code
_entity_poly.pdbx_strand_id
1 'polypeptide(L)'
;EDLDPTLRDRIGQGDILIAGENFGQGSSREHAPIALKGLGLAAVVAISFARIFYRNAFNIGLPVLECRDAHARVRDGDLVEVDFGGGTVRDVTREERYAGQPIPEFMQRLVDAGGLVGYVRAQIGKS
;
A
#
# COMPACT_ATOMS: atom_id res chain seq x y z
N GLU A 1 -8.59 16.97 10.34
CA GLU A 1 -7.83 15.71 10.32
C GLU A 1 -6.38 16.12 10.17
N ASP A 2 -5.73 16.32 11.31
CA ASP A 2 -4.36 16.81 11.37
C ASP A 2 -3.43 15.66 11.06
N LEU A 3 -2.85 15.69 9.86
CA LEU A 3 -1.73 14.84 9.49
C LEU A 3 -0.63 15.09 10.53
N ASP A 4 -0.19 14.06 11.24
CA ASP A 4 0.94 14.14 12.15
C ASP A 4 2.14 14.75 11.38
N PRO A 5 2.58 15.97 11.71
CA PRO A 5 3.63 16.65 10.95
C PRO A 5 4.97 15.92 11.06
N THR A 6 5.13 15.03 12.05
CA THR A 6 6.34 14.21 12.25
C THR A 6 6.31 12.90 11.48
N LEU A 7 5.18 12.56 10.84
CA LEU A 7 5.03 11.30 10.08
C LEU A 7 6.12 11.15 9.02
N ARG A 8 6.47 12.26 8.34
CA ARG A 8 7.52 12.27 7.32
C ARG A 8 8.89 11.91 7.89
N ASP A 9 9.19 12.32 9.11
CA ASP A 9 10.48 12.08 9.75
C ASP A 9 10.60 10.68 10.34
N ARG A 10 9.45 10.00 10.52
CA ARG A 10 9.35 8.64 11.07
C ARG A 10 9.27 7.56 10.00
N ILE A 11 8.91 7.89 8.76
CA ILE A 11 8.82 6.93 7.65
C ILE A 11 10.22 6.72 7.05
N GLY A 12 10.68 5.47 7.12
CA GLY A 12 11.87 4.99 6.45
C GLY A 12 11.56 4.19 5.17
N GLN A 13 12.63 3.89 4.44
CA GLN A 13 12.55 3.00 3.29
C GLN A 13 12.17 1.58 3.75
N GLY A 14 11.13 1.01 3.13
CA GLY A 14 10.64 -0.32 3.45
C GLY A 14 9.50 -0.35 4.47
N ASP A 15 9.16 0.78 5.07
CA ASP A 15 8.08 0.85 6.05
C ASP A 15 6.71 0.60 5.41
N ILE A 16 5.76 0.14 6.23
CA ILE A 16 4.38 -0.09 5.85
C ILE A 16 3.50 0.91 6.61
N LEU A 17 2.71 1.68 5.87
CA LEU A 17 1.73 2.58 6.45
C LEU A 17 0.43 1.81 6.72
N ILE A 18 -0.08 1.85 7.96
CA ILE A 18 -1.39 1.31 8.31
C ILE A 18 -2.38 2.46 8.53
N ALA A 19 -3.51 2.41 7.85
CA ALA A 19 -4.50 3.48 7.82
C ALA A 19 -5.93 3.01 8.09
N GLY A 20 -6.80 3.96 8.42
CA GLY A 20 -8.19 3.72 8.77
C GLY A 20 -9.11 3.46 7.57
N GLU A 21 -10.38 3.84 7.73
CA GLU A 21 -11.40 3.69 6.68
C GLU A 21 -11.27 4.78 5.61
N ASN A 22 -11.61 4.43 4.38
CA ASN A 22 -11.68 5.31 3.23
C ASN A 22 -10.38 6.12 3.00
N PHE A 23 -9.23 5.50 3.20
CA PHE A 23 -7.93 6.15 3.06
C PHE A 23 -7.76 6.74 1.66
N GLY A 24 -7.24 7.97 1.60
CA GLY A 24 -7.12 8.74 0.36
C GLY A 24 -8.41 9.42 -0.09
N GLN A 25 -9.46 9.45 0.73
CA GLN A 25 -10.67 10.25 0.47
C GLN A 25 -10.30 11.72 0.27
N GLY A 26 -10.88 12.36 -0.76
CA GLY A 26 -10.61 13.75 -1.10
C GLY A 26 -9.38 13.98 -1.99
N SER A 27 -8.56 12.95 -2.22
CA SER A 27 -7.46 13.02 -3.19
C SER A 27 -7.97 12.77 -4.63
N SER A 28 -8.53 13.81 -5.26
CA SER A 28 -8.61 13.89 -6.73
C SER A 28 -7.24 14.19 -7.37
N ARG A 29 -6.18 14.32 -6.55
CA ARG A 29 -4.84 14.74 -6.96
C ARG A 29 -3.92 13.53 -6.87
N GLU A 30 -3.38 13.11 -8.01
CA GLU A 30 -2.40 12.02 -8.15
C GLU A 30 -1.15 12.19 -7.26
N HIS A 31 -0.94 13.40 -6.73
CA HIS A 31 0.16 13.74 -5.84
C HIS A 31 0.21 12.90 -4.56
N ALA A 32 -0.93 12.46 -3.99
CA ALA A 32 -0.91 11.73 -2.72
C ALA A 32 -0.23 10.35 -2.83
N PRO A 33 -0.63 9.45 -3.75
CA PRO A 33 0.10 8.21 -4.01
C PRO A 33 1.58 8.44 -4.38
N ILE A 34 1.86 9.47 -5.20
CA ILE A 34 3.24 9.77 -5.63
C ILE A 34 4.10 10.19 -4.44
N ALA A 35 3.58 11.02 -3.54
CA ALA A 35 4.29 11.43 -2.34
C ALA A 35 4.60 10.21 -1.46
N LEU A 36 3.63 9.33 -1.23
CA LEU A 36 3.81 8.10 -0.45
C LEU A 36 4.87 7.17 -1.07
N LYS A 37 4.84 6.98 -2.40
CA LYS A 37 5.90 6.22 -3.10
C LYS A 37 7.26 6.90 -2.97
N GLY A 38 7.30 8.23 -3.02
CA GLY A 38 8.53 9.02 -2.85
C GLY A 38 9.14 8.94 -1.44
N LEU A 39 8.34 8.59 -0.42
CA LEU A 39 8.84 8.33 0.94
C LEU A 39 9.52 6.96 1.06
N GLY A 40 9.42 6.09 0.05
CA GLY A 40 10.04 4.76 0.06
C GLY A 40 9.24 3.71 0.83
N LEU A 41 7.95 3.95 1.08
CA LEU A 41 7.05 2.96 1.67
C LEU A 41 7.03 1.67 0.83
N ALA A 42 7.11 0.52 1.49
CA ALA A 42 6.91 -0.77 0.86
C ALA A 42 5.44 -1.00 0.48
N ALA A 43 4.51 -0.53 1.32
CA ALA A 43 3.08 -0.74 1.11
C ALA A 43 2.21 0.23 1.92
N VAL A 44 0.93 0.32 1.56
CA VAL A 44 -0.11 0.85 2.44
C VAL A 44 -1.14 -0.23 2.73
N VAL A 45 -1.42 -0.47 4.00
CA VAL A 45 -2.52 -1.32 4.46
C VAL A 45 -3.61 -0.41 5.04
N ALA A 46 -4.87 -0.63 4.71
CA ALA A 46 -5.96 0.16 5.27
C ALA A 46 -7.17 -0.69 5.61
N ILE A 47 -8.11 -0.15 6.39
CA ILE A 47 -9.43 -0.80 6.53
C ILE A 47 -10.15 -0.79 5.17
N SER A 48 -10.09 0.34 4.47
CA SER A 48 -10.61 0.49 3.11
C SER A 48 -9.97 1.69 2.42
N PHE A 49 -9.97 1.69 1.08
CA PHE A 49 -9.45 2.81 0.28
C PHE A 49 -10.55 3.55 -0.46
N ALA A 50 -10.35 4.86 -0.65
CA ALA A 50 -11.12 5.60 -1.62
C ALA A 50 -10.86 5.06 -3.03
N ARG A 51 -11.92 4.82 -3.81
CA ARG A 51 -11.85 4.17 -5.14
C ARG A 51 -10.83 4.79 -6.09
N ILE A 52 -10.73 6.12 -6.10
CA ILE A 52 -9.77 6.85 -6.97
C ILE A 52 -8.33 6.63 -6.50
N PHE A 53 -8.09 6.72 -5.19
CA PHE A 53 -6.78 6.48 -4.60
C PHE A 53 -6.33 5.05 -4.90
N TYR A 54 -7.19 4.05 -4.66
CA TYR A 54 -6.90 2.64 -4.89
C TYR A 54 -6.38 2.40 -6.32
N ARG A 55 -7.13 2.85 -7.33
CA ARG A 55 -6.72 2.75 -8.75
C ARG A 55 -5.39 3.44 -9.02
N ASN A 56 -5.21 4.66 -8.51
CA ASN A 56 -4.01 5.45 -8.78
C ASN A 56 -2.77 4.83 -8.13
N ALA A 57 -2.90 4.19 -6.97
CA ALA A 57 -1.82 3.49 -6.30
C ALA A 57 -1.23 2.38 -7.21
N PHE A 58 -2.07 1.51 -7.78
CA PHE A 58 -1.60 0.49 -8.74
C PHE A 58 -0.99 1.10 -9.99
N ASN A 59 -1.57 2.18 -10.53
CA ASN A 59 -1.04 2.83 -11.73
C ASN A 59 0.40 3.34 -11.55
N ILE A 60 0.73 3.80 -10.34
CA ILE A 60 2.08 4.26 -10.02
C ILE A 60 2.94 3.16 -9.38
N GLY A 61 2.43 1.94 -9.21
CA GLY A 61 3.15 0.83 -8.59
C GLY A 61 3.36 0.97 -7.07
N LEU A 62 2.42 1.61 -6.37
CA LEU A 62 2.35 1.60 -4.90
C LEU A 62 1.46 0.42 -4.47
N PRO A 63 1.99 -0.59 -3.76
CA PRO A 63 1.20 -1.72 -3.26
C PRO A 63 0.20 -1.26 -2.19
N VAL A 64 -1.06 -1.69 -2.31
CA VAL A 64 -2.12 -1.38 -1.34
C VAL A 64 -2.93 -2.62 -0.98
N LEU A 65 -3.22 -2.85 0.30
CA LEU A 65 -3.98 -4.00 0.78
C LEU A 65 -5.07 -3.59 1.78
N GLU A 66 -6.28 -4.08 1.59
CA GLU A 66 -7.35 -3.90 2.58
C GLU A 66 -7.29 -5.00 3.64
N CYS A 67 -7.09 -4.62 4.90
CA CYS A 67 -7.07 -5.52 6.05
C CYS A 67 -7.53 -4.77 7.31
N ARG A 68 -8.81 -4.96 7.68
CA ARG A 68 -9.44 -4.29 8.83
C ARG A 68 -8.72 -4.60 10.14
N ASP A 69 -8.38 -5.86 10.36
CA ASP A 69 -7.83 -6.31 11.64
C ASP A 69 -6.40 -5.80 11.85
N ALA A 70 -5.62 -5.59 10.79
CA ALA A 70 -4.29 -5.00 10.89
C ALA A 70 -4.34 -3.61 11.53
N HIS A 71 -5.26 -2.73 11.10
CA HIS A 71 -5.45 -1.41 11.73
C HIS A 71 -5.84 -1.50 13.21
N ALA A 72 -6.62 -2.52 13.59
CA ALA A 72 -7.09 -2.64 14.97
C ALA A 72 -6.05 -3.21 15.93
N ARG A 73 -4.99 -3.87 15.43
CA ARG A 73 -4.13 -4.74 16.25
C ARG A 73 -2.63 -4.43 16.14
N VAL A 74 -2.17 -4.07 14.95
CA VAL A 74 -0.77 -3.66 14.73
C VAL A 74 -0.52 -2.31 15.38
N ARG A 75 0.67 -2.13 15.95
CA ARG A 75 1.09 -0.90 16.60
C ARG A 75 2.23 -0.25 15.83
N ASP A 76 2.36 1.05 16.00
CA ASP A 76 3.52 1.80 15.51
C ASP A 76 4.83 1.16 16.00
N GLY A 77 5.71 0.82 15.06
CA GLY A 77 7.00 0.19 15.34
C GLY A 77 7.00 -1.35 15.30
N ASP A 78 5.84 -1.99 15.15
CA ASP A 78 5.80 -3.44 14.95
C ASP A 78 6.38 -3.81 13.57
N LEU A 79 7.15 -4.89 13.53
CA LEU A 79 7.63 -5.50 12.30
C LEU A 79 6.52 -6.31 11.63
N VAL A 80 6.17 -5.92 10.40
CA VAL A 80 5.04 -6.48 9.65
C VAL A 80 5.51 -7.02 8.30
N GLU A 81 4.96 -8.18 7.93
CA GLU A 81 5.08 -8.75 6.59
C GLU A 81 3.70 -8.75 5.91
N VAL A 82 3.69 -8.44 4.61
CA VAL A 82 2.46 -8.39 3.81
C VAL A 82 2.57 -9.36 2.64
N ASP A 83 1.65 -10.31 2.60
CA ASP A 83 1.45 -11.21 1.46
C ASP A 83 0.26 -10.70 0.64
N PHE A 84 0.54 -10.03 -0.48
CA PHE A 84 -0.47 -9.48 -1.36
C PHE A 84 -1.25 -10.55 -2.13
N GLY A 85 -0.60 -11.67 -2.48
CA GLY A 85 -1.23 -12.74 -3.24
C GLY A 85 -2.17 -13.57 -2.40
N GLY A 86 -1.74 -13.93 -1.18
CA GLY A 86 -2.58 -14.58 -0.18
C GLY A 86 -3.54 -13.62 0.55
N GLY A 87 -3.32 -12.31 0.44
CA GLY A 87 -4.14 -11.29 1.09
C GLY A 87 -4.01 -11.33 2.61
N THR A 88 -2.79 -11.42 3.14
CA THR A 88 -2.59 -11.50 4.59
C THR A 88 -1.53 -10.55 5.09
N VAL A 89 -1.71 -10.08 6.33
CA VAL A 89 -0.75 -9.27 7.08
C VAL A 89 -0.29 -10.09 8.26
N ARG A 90 1.02 -10.26 8.44
CA ARG A 90 1.62 -10.94 9.59
C ARG A 90 2.38 -9.93 10.43
N ASP A 91 1.97 -9.77 11.68
CA ASP A 91 2.76 -9.07 12.68
C ASP A 91 3.76 -10.06 13.29
N VAL A 92 5.03 -9.86 12.96
CA VAL A 92 6.13 -10.73 13.41
C VAL A 92 6.46 -10.47 14.89
N THR A 93 6.24 -9.24 15.35
CA THR A 93 6.56 -8.82 16.73
C THR A 93 5.58 -9.46 17.72
N ARG A 94 4.32 -9.58 17.30
CA ARG A 94 3.23 -10.08 18.13
C ARG A 94 2.85 -11.54 17.84
N GLU A 95 3.46 -12.14 16.81
CA GLU A 95 3.12 -13.47 16.30
C GLU A 95 1.64 -13.62 15.91
N GLU A 96 1.04 -12.53 15.40
CA GLU A 96 -0.36 -12.48 14.98
C GLU A 96 -0.47 -12.44 13.44
N ARG A 97 -1.55 -13.00 12.89
CA ARG A 97 -1.85 -12.96 11.45
C ARG A 97 -3.27 -12.48 11.21
N TYR A 98 -3.42 -11.60 10.25
CA TYR A 98 -4.68 -10.95 9.89
C TYR A 98 -5.03 -11.23 8.43
N ALA A 99 -6.29 -11.60 8.19
CA ALA A 99 -6.80 -11.82 6.86
C ALA A 99 -7.26 -10.49 6.24
N GLY A 100 -6.81 -10.24 5.02
CA GLY A 100 -7.20 -9.12 4.18
C GLY A 100 -7.79 -9.59 2.86
N GLN A 101 -7.90 -8.67 1.91
CA GLN A 101 -8.39 -8.95 0.57
C GLN A 101 -7.22 -9.25 -0.38
N PRO A 102 -7.09 -10.47 -0.93
CA PRO A 102 -6.00 -10.78 -1.85
C PRO A 102 -6.06 -9.91 -3.08
N ILE A 103 -4.89 -9.46 -3.55
CA ILE A 103 -4.77 -8.69 -4.77
C ILE A 103 -4.77 -9.66 -5.95
N PRO A 104 -5.67 -9.50 -6.95
CA PRO A 104 -5.64 -10.28 -8.18
C PRO A 104 -4.26 -10.25 -8.86
N GLU A 105 -3.83 -11.39 -9.41
CA GLU A 105 -2.50 -11.58 -10.02
C GLU A 105 -2.15 -10.52 -11.08
N PHE A 106 -3.13 -10.07 -11.87
CA PHE A 106 -2.90 -8.99 -12.84
C PHE A 106 -2.46 -7.68 -12.17
N MET A 107 -3.08 -7.31 -11.04
CA MET A 107 -2.71 -6.10 -10.31
C MET A 107 -1.35 -6.26 -9.62
N GLN A 108 -1.01 -7.46 -9.14
CA GLN A 108 0.34 -7.75 -8.63
C GLN A 108 1.40 -7.50 -9.72
N ARG A 109 1.18 -8.01 -10.94
CA ARG A 109 2.09 -7.79 -12.07
C ARG A 109 2.26 -6.31 -12.45
N LEU A 110 1.22 -5.49 -12.29
CA LEU A 110 1.33 -4.05 -12.51
C LEU A 110 2.27 -3.40 -11.49
N VAL A 111 2.15 -3.79 -10.22
CA VAL A 111 3.00 -3.31 -9.13
C VAL A 111 4.44 -3.75 -9.32
N ASP A 112 4.68 -5.02 -9.64
CA ASP A 112 6.02 -5.57 -9.89
C ASP A 112 6.72 -4.88 -11.06
N ALA A 113 5.95 -4.46 -12.07
CA ALA A 113 6.45 -3.69 -13.19
C ALA A 113 6.68 -2.20 -12.86
N GLY A 114 6.50 -1.78 -11.59
CA GLY A 114 6.64 -0.39 -11.16
C GLY A 114 5.47 0.51 -11.54
N GLY A 115 4.32 -0.06 -11.89
CA GLY A 115 3.11 0.62 -12.32
C GLY A 115 2.77 0.37 -13.80
N LEU A 116 1.68 0.98 -14.24
CA LEU A 116 1.12 0.78 -15.59
C LEU A 116 2.11 1.15 -16.70
N VAL A 117 2.85 2.24 -16.53
CA VAL A 117 3.85 2.69 -17.50
C VAL A 117 4.96 1.66 -17.66
N GLY A 118 5.46 1.12 -16.55
CA GLY A 118 6.51 0.09 -16.59
C GLY A 118 6.01 -1.22 -17.18
N TYR A 119 4.77 -1.61 -16.86
CA TYR A 119 4.12 -2.77 -17.48
C TYR A 119 4.01 -2.65 -19.01
N VAL A 120 3.51 -1.51 -19.51
CA VAL A 120 3.37 -1.26 -20.95
C VAL A 120 4.73 -1.26 -21.65
N ARG A 121 5.76 -0.63 -21.05
CA ARG A 121 7.13 -0.66 -21.59
C ARG A 121 7.67 -2.08 -21.69
N ALA A 122 7.45 -2.91 -20.68
CA ALA A 122 7.89 -4.31 -20.68
C ALA A 122 7.17 -5.18 -21.73
N GLN A 123 5.94 -4.82 -22.12
CA GLN A 123 5.22 -5.50 -23.21
C GLN A 123 5.70 -5.05 -24.59
N ILE A 124 5.90 -3.75 -24.81
CA ILE A 124 6.34 -3.20 -26.10
C ILE A 124 7.79 -3.60 -26.41
N GLY A 125 8.67 -3.63 -25.40
CA GLY A 125 10.06 -4.07 -25.57
C GLY A 125 10.26 -5.57 -25.81
N LYS A 126 9.18 -6.37 -25.80
CA LYS A 126 9.18 -7.81 -26.13
C LYS A 126 8.71 -8.10 -27.57
N SER A 127 8.46 -7.07 -28.38
CA SER A 127 8.08 -7.18 -29.80
C SER A 127 9.25 -6.92 -30.72
#